data_AF-A0A2I0TYF7-F1
#
_entry.id   AF-A0A2I0TYF7-F1
#
_cell.length_a   1.000
_cell.length_b   1.000
_cell.length_c   1.000
_cell.angle_alpha   90.00
_cell.angle_beta   90.00
_cell.angle_gamma   90.00
#
_symmetry.space_group_name_H-M   'P 1'
#
loop_
_entity.id
_entity.type
_entity.pdbx_description
1 polymer ?
#
loop_
_entity_poly.entity_id
_entity_poly.type
_entity_poly.pdbx_seq_one_letter_code
_entity_poly.pdbx_strand_id
1 'polypeptide(L)'
;MDDGVKMLAVMIEVYWQKKKLLEELGENRLPYVTPADADFHQLWKTKYSKLIFGKSDTVPEELHQMVQEGFLTLRKHECFFQDLVRIKGKDFVTPVSRILIGKPGCTYKYLNTRLFTVPWPTEGYDINYCSPEIHDACKALIRLNDYLHIEAVKALQGQNLFETKESKDTAVIDSEQNFATPLMEKGSVSEDQSSCCVLEDDYISLKNRTSYNLTLLNYMDPLQMLYLKQEPYFGMGNMAVSWHHDENLVERSTVAVYSYSCEAEITIFIV
;
A
#
# COMPACT_ATOMS: atom_id res chain seq x y z
N MET A 1 0.79 33.05 -6.02
CA MET A 1 2.12 32.58 -5.58
C MET A 1 2.16 31.11 -5.97
N ASP A 2 2.97 30.82 -6.98
CA ASP A 2 2.91 29.64 -7.84
C ASP A 2 3.13 28.33 -7.07
N ASP A 3 2.29 27.32 -7.30
CA ASP A 3 2.31 26.05 -6.55
C ASP A 3 3.65 25.31 -6.70
N GLY A 4 4.35 25.55 -7.81
CA GLY A 4 5.72 25.05 -8.04
C GLY A 4 6.77 25.65 -7.07
N VAL A 5 6.62 26.90 -6.66
CA VAL A 5 7.56 27.57 -5.73
C VAL A 5 7.38 27.06 -4.31
N LYS A 6 6.13 26.81 -3.89
CA LYS A 6 5.81 26.21 -2.58
C LYS A 6 6.34 24.78 -2.48
N MET A 7 6.15 23.96 -3.52
CA MET A 7 6.65 22.58 -3.54
C MET A 7 8.18 22.52 -3.45
N LEU A 8 8.88 23.41 -4.17
CA LEU A 8 10.33 23.50 -4.10
C LEU A 8 10.83 23.88 -2.69
N ALA A 9 10.15 24.82 -2.01
CA ALA A 9 10.51 25.22 -0.66
C ALA A 9 10.36 24.07 0.35
N VAL A 10 9.26 23.31 0.26
CA VAL A 10 9.03 22.12 1.09
C VAL A 10 10.11 21.05 0.83
N MET A 11 10.46 20.78 -0.43
CA MET A 11 11.52 19.82 -0.75
C MET A 11 12.88 20.23 -0.20
N ILE A 12 13.20 21.53 -0.23
CA ILE A 12 14.45 22.07 0.34
C ILE A 12 14.44 21.91 1.86
N GLU A 13 13.34 22.24 2.53
CA GLU A 13 13.21 22.10 3.98
C GLU A 13 13.37 20.65 4.44
N VAL A 14 12.65 19.71 3.81
CA VAL A 14 12.76 18.27 4.10
C VAL A 14 14.19 17.77 3.87
N TYR A 15 14.85 18.25 2.81
CA TYR A 15 16.26 17.89 2.55
C TYR A 15 17.18 18.34 3.69
N TRP A 16 17.03 19.57 4.18
CA TRP A 16 17.83 20.09 5.29
C TRP A 16 17.55 19.39 6.60
N GLN A 17 16.28 19.12 6.93
CA GLN A 17 15.90 18.36 8.11
C GLN A 17 16.51 16.95 8.08
N LYS A 18 16.46 16.26 6.94
CA LYS A 18 17.08 14.94 6.77
C LYS A 18 18.60 15.00 6.94
N LYS A 19 19.27 15.99 6.34
CA LYS A 19 20.73 16.13 6.45
C LYS A 19 21.14 16.37 7.90
N LYS A 20 20.45 17.29 8.58
CA LYS A 20 20.67 17.59 9.99
C LYS A 20 20.46 16.35 10.88
N LEU A 21 19.38 15.60 10.67
CA LEU A 21 19.11 14.37 11.42
C LEU A 21 20.24 13.33 11.25
N LEU A 22 20.73 13.14 10.02
CA LEU A 22 21.83 12.22 9.76
C LEU A 22 23.14 12.67 10.41
N GLU A 23 23.42 13.99 10.41
CA GLU A 23 24.59 14.57 11.10
C GLU A 23 24.48 14.40 12.63
N GLU A 24 23.30 14.58 13.20
CA GLU A 24 23.04 14.40 14.64
C GLU A 24 23.12 12.94 15.07
N LEU A 25 22.65 12.01 14.23
CA LEU A 25 22.75 10.57 14.50
C LEU A 25 24.19 10.09 14.42
N GLY A 26 24.97 10.53 13.43
CA GLY A 26 26.33 10.04 13.21
C GLY A 26 26.35 8.51 13.06
N GLU A 27 27.11 7.83 13.90
CA GLU A 27 27.15 6.36 13.97
C GLU A 27 26.06 5.75 14.88
N ASN A 28 25.32 6.58 15.63
CA ASN A 28 24.21 6.11 16.45
C ASN A 28 23.00 5.74 15.57
N ARG A 29 22.10 4.95 16.14
CA ARG A 29 20.83 4.53 15.52
C ARG A 29 19.68 4.82 16.46
N LEU A 30 18.55 5.22 15.89
CA LEU A 30 17.27 5.29 16.59
C LEU A 30 16.78 3.86 16.89
N PRO A 31 16.07 3.65 18.00
CA PRO A 31 15.47 2.35 18.27
C PRO A 31 14.36 2.04 17.25
N TYR A 32 14.29 0.78 16.82
CA TYR A 32 13.10 0.22 16.17
C TYR A 32 12.52 -0.89 17.03
N VAL A 33 11.26 -1.25 16.74
CA VAL A 33 10.54 -2.30 17.45
C VAL A 33 10.12 -3.40 16.48
N THR A 34 10.07 -4.61 16.99
CA THR A 34 9.66 -5.85 16.32
C THR A 34 8.59 -6.55 17.15
N PRO A 35 7.92 -7.59 16.65
CA PRO A 35 6.97 -8.36 17.46
C PRO A 35 7.55 -8.97 18.74
N ALA A 36 8.88 -9.04 18.88
CA ALA A 36 9.54 -9.48 20.11
C ALA A 36 9.55 -8.42 21.23
N ASP A 37 9.30 -7.16 20.90
CA ASP A 37 9.34 -6.04 21.84
C ASP A 37 7.96 -5.78 22.48
N ALA A 38 7.94 -5.50 23.78
CA ALA A 38 6.69 -5.35 24.55
C ALA A 38 5.78 -4.22 24.02
N ASP A 39 6.38 -3.11 23.58
CA ASP A 39 5.66 -1.91 23.15
C ASP A 39 5.16 -1.99 21.69
N PHE A 40 5.54 -3.03 20.94
CA PHE A 40 5.27 -3.15 19.50
C PHE A 40 3.79 -3.00 19.16
N HIS A 41 2.92 -3.75 19.83
CA HIS A 41 1.49 -3.75 19.54
C HIS A 41 0.82 -2.41 19.89
N GLN A 42 1.27 -1.76 20.97
CA GLN A 42 0.76 -0.44 21.36
C GLN A 42 1.19 0.63 20.36
N LEU A 43 2.46 0.63 19.94
CA LEU A 43 2.97 1.56 18.94
C LEU A 43 2.26 1.38 17.60
N TRP A 44 2.07 0.13 17.16
CA TRP A 44 1.34 -0.17 15.94
C TRP A 44 -0.08 0.39 16.00
N LYS A 45 -0.84 0.08 17.07
CA LYS A 45 -2.23 0.54 17.21
C LYS A 45 -2.35 2.07 17.23
N THR A 46 -1.38 2.78 17.79
CA THR A 46 -1.49 4.24 18.02
C THR A 46 -0.85 5.11 16.94
N LYS A 47 0.21 4.63 16.28
CA LYS A 47 0.98 5.39 15.29
C LYS A 47 0.93 4.83 13.88
N TYR A 48 0.60 3.54 13.75
CA TYR A 48 0.56 2.84 12.47
C TYR A 48 -0.78 2.11 12.26
N SER A 49 -1.89 2.63 12.80
CA SER A 49 -3.22 1.99 12.79
C SER A 49 -3.76 1.67 11.39
N LYS A 50 -3.27 2.39 10.37
CA LYS A 50 -3.65 2.19 8.96
C LYS A 50 -2.85 1.08 8.28
N LEU A 51 -1.77 0.60 8.89
CA LEU A 51 -1.04 -0.59 8.45
C LEU A 51 -1.76 -1.83 8.95
N ILE A 52 -2.18 -2.70 8.03
CA ILE A 52 -2.84 -3.97 8.36
C ILE A 52 -1.94 -5.11 7.90
N PHE A 53 -1.84 -6.13 8.74
CA PHE A 53 -1.07 -7.33 8.45
C PHE A 53 -2.01 -8.54 8.36
N GLY A 54 -2.06 -9.15 7.18
CA GLY A 54 -2.70 -10.45 6.96
C GLY A 54 -1.67 -11.55 7.14
N LYS A 55 -1.94 -12.51 8.04
CA LYS A 55 -1.11 -13.71 8.18
C LYS A 55 -1.33 -14.65 6.99
N SER A 56 -0.33 -15.46 6.65
CA SER A 56 -0.42 -16.41 5.55
C SER A 56 -1.58 -17.40 5.71
N ASP A 57 -1.87 -17.83 6.94
CA ASP A 57 -2.99 -18.73 7.26
C ASP A 57 -4.39 -18.18 6.93
N THR A 58 -4.50 -16.88 6.63
CA THR A 58 -5.76 -16.26 6.18
C THR A 58 -6.01 -16.40 4.69
N VAL A 59 -4.96 -16.67 3.90
CA VAL A 59 -5.04 -16.80 2.44
C VAL A 59 -5.31 -18.27 2.08
N PRO A 60 -6.25 -18.58 1.16
CA PRO A 60 -6.48 -19.95 0.74
C PRO A 60 -5.23 -20.62 0.17
N GLU A 61 -4.96 -21.86 0.57
CA GLU A 61 -3.77 -22.61 0.13
C GLU A 61 -3.69 -22.75 -1.40
N GLU A 62 -4.83 -22.98 -2.06
CA GLU A 62 -4.89 -23.04 -3.53
C GLU A 62 -4.47 -21.71 -4.18
N LEU A 63 -4.78 -20.58 -3.55
CA LEU A 63 -4.36 -19.26 -4.03
C LEU A 63 -2.86 -19.05 -3.80
N HIS A 64 -2.35 -19.47 -2.64
CA HIS A 64 -0.91 -19.48 -2.37
C HIS A 64 -0.14 -20.24 -3.44
N GLN A 65 -0.51 -21.50 -3.69
CA GLN A 65 0.15 -22.36 -4.67
C GLN A 65 0.15 -21.70 -6.06
N MET A 66 -1.03 -21.26 -6.52
CA MET A 66 -1.21 -20.67 -7.85
C MET A 66 -0.37 -19.42 -8.07
N VAL A 67 -0.34 -18.52 -7.08
CA VAL A 67 0.43 -17.28 -7.15
C VAL A 67 1.93 -17.56 -7.11
N GLN A 68 2.36 -18.45 -6.21
CA GLN A 68 3.77 -18.83 -6.08
C GLN A 68 4.30 -19.51 -7.36
N GLU A 69 3.53 -20.43 -7.94
CA GLU A 69 3.84 -21.04 -9.24
C GLU A 69 3.88 -20.00 -10.37
N GLY A 70 2.97 -19.02 -10.35
CA GLY A 70 2.97 -17.89 -11.28
C GLY A 70 4.24 -17.06 -11.19
N PHE A 71 4.70 -16.73 -9.98
CA PHE A 71 5.96 -16.03 -9.76
C PHE A 71 7.17 -16.80 -10.28
N LEU A 72 7.25 -18.10 -9.97
CA LEU A 72 8.34 -18.97 -10.43
C LEU A 72 8.33 -19.11 -11.95
N THR A 73 7.16 -19.15 -12.56
CA THR A 73 7.00 -19.19 -14.02
C THR A 73 7.49 -17.89 -14.67
N LEU A 74 7.10 -16.73 -14.16
CA LEU A 74 7.59 -15.45 -14.67
C LEU A 74 9.12 -15.32 -14.52
N ARG A 75 9.70 -15.84 -13.41
CA ARG A 75 11.16 -15.91 -13.24
C ARG A 75 11.80 -16.85 -14.27
N LYS A 76 11.26 -18.05 -14.48
CA LYS A 76 11.74 -19.03 -15.46
C LYS A 76 11.73 -18.48 -16.89
N HIS A 77 10.76 -17.63 -17.22
CA HIS A 77 10.65 -16.95 -18.52
C HIS A 77 11.39 -15.60 -18.57
N GLU A 78 12.27 -15.31 -17.60
CA GLU A 78 13.10 -14.09 -17.55
C GLU A 78 12.29 -12.78 -17.69
N CYS A 79 11.08 -12.76 -17.14
CA CYS A 79 10.16 -11.63 -17.29
C CYS A 79 10.50 -10.43 -16.39
N PHE A 80 11.46 -10.56 -15.48
CA PHE A 80 11.84 -9.54 -14.50
C PHE A 80 13.09 -8.79 -14.94
N PHE A 81 13.02 -7.45 -14.95
CA PHE A 81 14.13 -6.60 -15.36
C PHE A 81 14.47 -5.58 -14.28
N GLN A 82 15.76 -5.30 -14.08
CA GLN A 82 16.13 -4.15 -13.27
C GLN A 82 15.85 -2.87 -14.05
N ASP A 83 15.20 -1.91 -13.41
CA ASP A 83 14.83 -0.67 -14.07
C ASP A 83 16.01 0.31 -14.05
N LEU A 84 16.28 0.93 -15.20
CA LEU A 84 17.14 2.11 -15.27
C LEU A 84 16.32 3.35 -14.91
N VAL A 85 16.51 3.86 -13.70
CA VAL A 85 15.77 4.98 -13.14
C VAL A 85 16.64 6.22 -13.01
N ARG A 86 16.03 7.41 -13.00
CA ARG A 86 16.76 8.68 -12.86
C ARG A 86 16.41 9.38 -11.55
N ILE A 87 17.38 9.43 -10.64
CA ILE A 87 17.24 10.09 -9.34
C ILE A 87 18.21 11.27 -9.30
N LYS A 88 17.68 12.50 -9.12
CA LYS A 88 18.48 13.74 -9.04
C LYS A 88 19.46 13.91 -10.22
N GLY A 89 19.02 13.57 -11.43
CA GLY A 89 19.81 13.72 -12.66
C GLY A 89 20.88 12.66 -12.87
N LYS A 90 20.95 11.62 -12.02
CA LYS A 90 21.84 10.48 -12.19
C LYS A 90 21.04 9.22 -12.49
N ASP A 91 21.58 8.38 -13.36
CA ASP A 91 20.98 7.11 -13.74
C ASP A 91 21.43 6.02 -12.75
N PHE A 92 20.48 5.21 -12.29
CA PHE A 92 20.68 4.12 -11.35
C PHE A 92 19.93 2.89 -11.84
N VAL A 93 20.54 1.72 -11.67
CA VAL A 93 19.86 0.44 -11.85
C VAL A 93 19.26 0.03 -10.51
N THR A 94 18.00 -0.40 -10.51
CA THR A 94 17.34 -0.82 -9.27
C THR A 94 17.90 -2.16 -8.80
N PRO A 95 18.16 -2.34 -7.49
CA PRO A 95 18.61 -3.64 -6.98
C PRO A 95 17.60 -4.74 -7.26
N VAL A 96 16.31 -4.45 -7.06
CA VAL A 96 15.23 -5.39 -7.38
C VAL A 96 14.91 -5.37 -8.88
N SER A 97 14.63 -6.54 -9.42
CA SER A 97 14.08 -6.71 -10.77
C SER A 97 12.56 -6.66 -10.70
N ARG A 98 11.90 -6.14 -11.73
CA ARG A 98 10.46 -5.88 -11.73
C ARG A 98 9.77 -6.28 -13.02
N ILE A 99 8.47 -6.48 -12.92
CA ILE A 99 7.52 -6.53 -14.03
C ILE A 99 6.22 -5.86 -13.60
N LEU A 100 5.67 -5.01 -14.47
CA LEU A 100 4.34 -4.43 -14.26
C LEU A 100 3.30 -5.32 -14.93
N ILE A 101 2.32 -5.81 -14.18
CA ILE A 101 1.19 -6.62 -14.70
C ILE A 101 -0.10 -5.90 -14.34
N GLY A 102 -1.08 -5.86 -15.24
CA GLY A 102 -2.31 -5.13 -14.96
C GLY A 102 -3.30 -5.07 -16.11
N LYS A 103 -4.25 -4.13 -16.03
CA LYS A 103 -5.25 -3.92 -17.08
C LYS A 103 -4.59 -3.54 -18.41
N PRO A 104 -5.09 -4.05 -19.55
CA PRO A 104 -4.61 -3.68 -20.87
C PRO A 104 -4.56 -2.16 -21.09
N GLY A 105 -3.41 -1.67 -21.56
CA GLY A 105 -3.19 -0.24 -21.86
C GLY A 105 -2.87 0.63 -20.64
N CYS A 106 -2.83 0.07 -19.42
CA CYS A 106 -2.41 0.82 -18.24
C CYS A 106 -0.88 0.98 -18.18
N THR A 107 -0.45 2.02 -17.48
CA THR A 107 0.97 2.29 -17.22
C THR A 107 1.13 2.81 -15.81
N TYR A 108 2.30 2.58 -15.21
CA TYR A 108 2.66 3.11 -13.90
C TYR A 108 3.97 3.88 -14.04
N LYS A 109 4.02 5.10 -13.50
CA LYS A 109 5.24 5.92 -13.54
C LYS A 109 5.82 5.97 -12.14
N TYR A 110 7.13 5.76 -12.02
CA TYR A 110 7.85 5.96 -10.77
C TYR A 110 9.30 6.33 -11.08
N LEU A 111 9.92 7.20 -10.28
CA LEU A 111 11.32 7.63 -10.46
C LEU A 111 11.65 8.09 -11.90
N ASN A 112 10.68 8.79 -12.50
CA ASN A 112 10.69 9.26 -13.89
C ASN A 112 10.75 8.16 -14.98
N THR A 113 10.52 6.91 -14.64
CA THR A 113 10.40 5.78 -15.57
C THR A 113 8.93 5.38 -15.69
N ARG A 114 8.42 5.29 -16.93
CA ARG A 114 7.05 4.80 -17.19
C ARG A 114 7.12 3.32 -17.56
N LEU A 115 6.56 2.48 -16.71
CA LEU A 115 6.39 1.05 -16.94
C LEU A 115 5.07 0.79 -17.67
N PHE A 116 5.07 -0.20 -18.56
CA PHE A 116 3.90 -0.63 -19.32
C PHE A 116 3.47 -1.99 -18.85
N THR A 117 2.16 -2.19 -18.70
CA THR A 117 1.63 -3.47 -18.21
C THR A 117 1.86 -4.57 -19.23
N VAL A 118 2.41 -5.69 -18.79
CA VAL A 118 2.05 -6.98 -19.39
C VAL A 118 0.59 -7.25 -18.99
N PRO A 119 -0.34 -7.30 -19.95
CA PRO A 119 -1.76 -7.31 -19.62
C PRO A 119 -2.16 -8.65 -19.00
N TRP A 120 -2.97 -8.62 -17.94
CA TRP A 120 -3.65 -9.82 -17.45
C TRP A 120 -4.92 -10.13 -18.27
N PRO A 121 -5.46 -11.36 -18.22
CA PRO A 121 -6.71 -11.69 -18.91
C PRO A 121 -7.85 -10.75 -18.49
N THR A 122 -8.46 -10.07 -19.45
CA THR A 122 -9.55 -9.10 -19.21
C THR A 122 -10.66 -9.34 -20.22
N GLU A 123 -11.90 -9.37 -19.76
CA GLU A 123 -13.07 -9.54 -20.64
C GLU A 123 -13.10 -8.46 -21.73
N GLY A 124 -13.41 -8.87 -22.97
CA GLY A 124 -13.44 -7.98 -24.13
C GLY A 124 -12.09 -7.68 -24.76
N TYR A 125 -10.98 -8.22 -24.24
CA TYR A 125 -9.65 -8.10 -24.82
C TYR A 125 -9.13 -9.47 -25.28
N ASP A 126 -8.66 -9.54 -26.53
CA ASP A 126 -7.91 -10.69 -27.03
C ASP A 126 -6.41 -10.43 -26.83
N ILE A 127 -5.80 -11.15 -25.90
CA ILE A 127 -4.41 -10.94 -25.48
C ILE A 127 -3.58 -12.12 -25.97
N ASN A 128 -2.60 -11.83 -26.82
CA ASN A 128 -1.66 -12.82 -27.32
C ASN A 128 -0.41 -12.88 -26.41
N TYR A 129 -0.22 -14.00 -25.72
CA TYR A 129 0.93 -14.24 -24.86
C TYR A 129 1.99 -15.06 -25.61
N CYS A 130 3.27 -14.77 -25.36
CA CYS A 130 4.38 -15.54 -25.94
C CYS A 130 4.40 -17.01 -25.48
N SER A 131 3.75 -17.31 -24.35
CA SER A 131 3.64 -18.66 -23.79
C SER A 131 2.33 -18.82 -23.03
N PRO A 132 1.66 -19.99 -23.11
CA PRO A 132 0.50 -20.32 -22.25
C PRO A 132 0.83 -20.23 -20.75
N GLU A 133 2.07 -20.52 -20.37
CA GLU A 133 2.52 -20.48 -18.98
C GLU A 133 2.52 -19.03 -18.43
N ILE A 134 2.86 -18.04 -19.27
CA ILE A 134 2.80 -16.61 -18.90
C ILE A 134 1.35 -16.14 -18.77
N HIS A 135 0.45 -16.62 -19.64
CA HIS A 135 -0.98 -16.37 -19.51
C HIS A 135 -1.49 -16.86 -18.14
N ASP A 136 -1.13 -18.09 -17.75
CA ASP A 136 -1.57 -18.68 -16.49
C ASP A 136 -1.00 -17.94 -15.27
N ALA A 137 0.26 -17.48 -15.35
CA ALA A 137 0.84 -16.62 -14.32
C ALA A 137 0.09 -15.27 -14.20
N CYS A 138 -0.24 -14.62 -15.32
CA CYS A 138 -1.03 -13.38 -15.29
C CYS A 138 -2.46 -13.62 -14.78
N LYS A 139 -3.04 -14.79 -15.06
CA LYS A 139 -4.34 -15.24 -14.54
C LYS A 139 -4.31 -15.47 -13.03
N ALA A 140 -3.22 -15.99 -12.48
CA ALA A 140 -3.01 -16.11 -11.04
C ALA A 140 -3.01 -14.73 -10.37
N LEU A 141 -2.37 -13.74 -10.99
CA LEU A 141 -2.24 -12.40 -10.44
C LEU A 141 -3.55 -11.62 -10.44
N ILE A 142 -4.41 -11.76 -11.46
CA ILE A 142 -5.75 -11.15 -11.38
C ILE A 142 -6.60 -11.81 -10.27
N ARG A 143 -6.48 -13.13 -10.04
CA ARG A 143 -7.16 -13.79 -8.91
C ARG A 143 -6.68 -13.29 -7.56
N LEU A 144 -5.37 -13.08 -7.42
CA LEU A 144 -4.80 -12.46 -6.23
C LEU A 144 -5.29 -11.02 -6.05
N ASN A 145 -5.35 -10.25 -7.14
CA ASN A 145 -5.86 -8.89 -7.15
C ASN A 145 -7.31 -8.83 -6.65
N ASP A 146 -8.17 -9.75 -7.10
CA ASP A 146 -9.57 -9.86 -6.65
C ASP A 146 -9.65 -10.20 -5.16
N TYR A 147 -8.84 -11.15 -4.69
CA TYR A 147 -8.76 -11.51 -3.27
C TYR A 147 -8.32 -10.31 -2.40
N LEU A 148 -7.22 -9.65 -2.77
CA LEU A 148 -6.69 -8.50 -2.04
C LEU A 148 -7.64 -7.30 -2.08
N HIS A 149 -8.39 -7.12 -3.17
CA HIS A 149 -9.44 -6.12 -3.25
C HIS A 149 -10.53 -6.37 -2.19
N ILE A 150 -11.01 -7.61 -2.08
CA ILE A 150 -12.02 -8.00 -1.09
C ILE A 150 -11.51 -7.78 0.34
N GLU A 151 -10.27 -8.20 0.63
CA GLU A 151 -9.67 -8.01 1.95
C GLU A 151 -9.46 -6.53 2.28
N ALA A 152 -9.05 -5.70 1.33
CA ALA A 152 -8.91 -4.26 1.51
C ALA A 152 -10.26 -3.57 1.77
N VAL A 153 -11.32 -3.99 1.07
CA VAL A 153 -12.70 -3.50 1.31
C VAL A 153 -13.13 -3.83 2.75
N LYS A 154 -12.95 -5.08 3.20
CA LYS A 154 -13.28 -5.49 4.58
C LYS A 154 -12.49 -4.70 5.61
N ALA A 155 -11.20 -4.52 5.38
CA ALA A 155 -10.29 -3.76 6.24
C ALA A 155 -10.75 -2.30 6.43
N LEU A 156 -11.04 -1.61 5.32
CA LEU A 156 -11.50 -0.22 5.35
C LEU A 156 -12.89 -0.08 5.99
N GLN A 157 -13.81 -1.02 5.74
CA GLN A 157 -15.12 -1.04 6.41
C GLN A 157 -14.96 -1.24 7.92
N GLY A 158 -14.05 -2.12 8.34
CA GLY A 158 -13.70 -2.30 9.74
C GLY A 158 -13.20 -1.01 10.38
N GLN A 159 -12.25 -0.31 9.73
CA GLN A 159 -11.72 0.97 10.20
C GLN A 159 -12.81 2.05 10.35
N ASN A 160 -13.67 2.22 9.33
CA ASN A 160 -14.75 3.21 9.38
C ASN A 160 -15.71 2.97 10.55
N LEU A 161 -15.99 1.70 10.87
CA LEU A 161 -16.87 1.34 11.99
C LEU A 161 -16.23 1.65 13.36
N PHE A 162 -14.91 1.49 13.49
CA PHE A 162 -14.17 1.86 14.71
C PHE A 162 -14.08 3.39 14.87
N GLU A 163 -13.76 4.13 13.81
CA GLU A 163 -13.68 5.61 13.84
C GLU A 163 -15.04 6.25 14.16
N THR A 164 -16.14 5.70 13.62
CA THR A 164 -17.49 6.19 13.89
C THR A 164 -17.93 5.94 15.35
N LYS A 165 -17.45 4.85 15.98
CA LYS A 165 -17.75 4.54 17.39
C LYS A 165 -16.94 5.43 18.34
N GLU A 166 -15.64 5.61 18.11
CA GLU A 166 -14.81 6.52 18.94
C GLU A 166 -15.28 7.98 18.85
N SER A 167 -15.78 8.41 17.69
CA SER A 167 -16.33 9.76 17.50
C SER A 167 -17.65 10.00 18.26
N LYS A 168 -18.46 8.95 18.47
CA LYS A 168 -19.72 9.03 19.24
C LYS A 168 -19.48 8.99 20.75
N ASP A 169 -18.47 8.27 21.21
CA ASP A 169 -18.13 8.19 22.64
C ASP A 169 -17.41 9.46 23.16
N THR A 170 -16.84 10.28 22.27
CA THR A 170 -16.18 11.55 22.64
C THR A 170 -17.15 12.74 22.70
N ALA A 171 -18.40 12.59 22.20
CA ALA A 171 -19.37 13.67 22.11
C ALA A 171 -20.21 13.91 23.39
N VAL A 172 -19.88 13.29 24.52
CA VAL A 172 -20.64 13.40 25.79
C VAL A 172 -19.78 13.95 26.94
N ILE A 173 -18.97 14.97 26.70
CA ILE A 173 -18.47 15.85 27.79
C ILE A 173 -18.31 17.27 27.25
N ASP A 174 -19.43 17.95 26.96
CA ASP A 174 -19.56 19.36 27.34
C ASP A 174 -21.02 19.80 27.23
N SER A 175 -21.68 20.00 28.37
CA SER A 175 -22.81 20.93 28.42
C SER A 175 -22.88 21.50 29.81
N GLU A 176 -22.49 22.77 29.86
CA GLU A 176 -22.52 23.64 31.02
C GLU A 176 -23.90 23.67 31.68
N GLN A 177 -23.84 23.82 32.99
CA GLN A 177 -24.94 24.09 33.89
C GLN A 177 -25.79 25.27 33.39
N ASN A 178 -27.09 25.07 33.25
CA ASN A 178 -28.10 26.12 33.51
C ASN A 178 -29.45 25.47 33.84
N PHE A 179 -29.77 25.45 35.14
CA PHE A 179 -31.10 25.11 35.64
C PHE A 179 -32.02 26.33 35.56
N ALA A 180 -33.05 26.24 34.71
CA ALA A 180 -34.33 26.90 34.93
C ALA A 180 -35.45 26.11 34.20
N THR A 181 -36.44 25.66 34.97
CA THR A 181 -37.73 25.05 34.55
C THR A 181 -38.84 26.12 34.79
N PRO A 182 -40.12 26.01 34.33
CA PRO A 182 -40.79 24.84 33.75
C PRO A 182 -41.91 25.06 32.67
N LEU A 183 -42.37 23.93 32.13
CA LEU A 183 -43.78 23.51 31.83
C LEU A 183 -44.52 23.87 30.50
N MET A 184 -44.90 22.76 29.81
CA MET A 184 -46.11 22.47 29.01
C MET A 184 -46.48 23.28 27.75
N GLU A 185 -46.54 22.62 26.58
CA GLU A 185 -47.79 22.14 25.96
C GLU A 185 -47.56 21.31 24.67
N LYS A 186 -48.61 20.61 24.25
CA LYS A 186 -48.71 19.54 23.26
C LYS A 186 -48.52 19.97 21.79
N GLY A 187 -48.16 19.03 20.92
CA GLY A 187 -48.68 19.04 19.54
C GLY A 187 -47.81 18.40 18.45
N SER A 188 -48.32 17.29 17.90
CA SER A 188 -48.25 16.83 16.50
C SER A 188 -46.92 16.55 15.79
N VAL A 189 -46.77 15.27 15.42
CA VAL A 189 -46.45 14.72 14.09
C VAL A 189 -45.51 15.56 13.20
N SER A 190 -44.32 15.01 12.94
CA SER A 190 -43.76 14.97 11.59
C SER A 190 -42.96 13.69 11.43
N GLU A 191 -43.37 12.86 10.46
CA GLU A 191 -42.45 11.97 9.77
C GLU A 191 -41.31 12.84 9.24
N ASP A 192 -40.06 12.46 9.52
CA ASP A 192 -38.96 12.96 8.72
C ASP A 192 -38.10 11.78 8.27
N GLN A 193 -38.10 11.66 6.96
CA GLN A 193 -37.44 10.67 6.16
C GLN A 193 -35.93 10.87 6.31
N SER A 194 -35.30 10.13 7.22
CA SER A 194 -33.85 9.93 7.20
C SER A 194 -33.50 8.99 6.05
N SER A 195 -33.68 9.47 4.82
CA SER A 195 -33.40 8.71 3.60
C SER A 195 -31.91 8.74 3.27
N CYS A 196 -31.33 7.54 3.23
CA CYS A 196 -30.33 6.98 2.31
C CYS A 196 -29.13 7.75 1.73
N CYS A 197 -28.98 9.07 1.87
CA CYS A 197 -27.97 9.81 1.10
C CYS A 197 -26.52 9.58 1.55
N VAL A 198 -26.26 8.93 2.69
CA VAL A 198 -24.90 8.76 3.24
C VAL A 198 -24.21 7.48 2.72
N LEU A 199 -24.98 6.46 2.28
CA LEU A 199 -24.40 5.14 1.95
C LEU A 199 -23.77 5.06 0.54
N GLU A 200 -24.24 5.88 -0.40
CA GLU A 200 -23.82 5.81 -1.81
C GLU A 200 -22.44 6.46 -2.03
N ASP A 201 -22.19 7.59 -1.36
CA ASP A 201 -20.89 8.28 -1.37
C ASP A 201 -19.79 7.43 -0.73
N ASP A 202 -20.09 6.75 0.38
CA ASP A 202 -19.15 5.85 1.07
C ASP A 202 -18.81 4.64 0.20
N TYR A 203 -19.78 4.07 -0.51
CA TYR A 203 -19.55 2.93 -1.40
C TYR A 203 -18.65 3.31 -2.59
N ILE A 204 -18.92 4.44 -3.25
CA ILE A 204 -18.11 4.94 -4.39
C ILE A 204 -16.69 5.29 -3.91
N SER A 205 -16.57 5.94 -2.76
CA SER A 205 -15.28 6.25 -2.14
C SER A 205 -14.46 5.00 -1.84
N LEU A 206 -15.10 3.98 -1.25
CA LEU A 206 -14.45 2.71 -0.92
C LEU A 206 -13.98 1.99 -2.18
N LYS A 207 -14.83 1.92 -3.20
CA LYS A 207 -14.52 1.30 -4.48
C LYS A 207 -13.35 1.99 -5.16
N ASN A 208 -13.29 3.31 -5.16
CA ASN A 208 -12.19 4.06 -5.77
C ASN A 208 -10.86 3.80 -5.05
N ARG A 209 -10.89 3.60 -3.73
CA ARG A 209 -9.68 3.38 -2.93
C ARG A 209 -9.12 1.97 -3.06
N THR A 210 -9.94 0.97 -3.38
CA THR A 210 -9.54 -0.44 -3.45
C THR A 210 -9.54 -1.03 -4.86
N SER A 211 -9.93 -0.28 -5.89
CA SER A 211 -9.96 -0.75 -7.28
C SER A 211 -8.57 -0.81 -7.91
N TYR A 212 -7.79 -1.82 -7.55
CA TYR A 212 -6.47 -2.09 -8.10
C TYR A 212 -6.55 -2.39 -9.61
N ASN A 213 -5.78 -1.66 -10.40
CA ASN A 213 -5.73 -1.78 -11.86
C ASN A 213 -4.41 -2.37 -12.39
N LEU A 214 -3.43 -2.55 -11.50
CA LEU A 214 -2.11 -3.10 -11.78
C LEU A 214 -1.46 -3.60 -10.49
N THR A 215 -0.40 -4.37 -10.66
CA THR A 215 0.55 -4.80 -9.64
C THR A 215 1.96 -4.63 -10.19
N LEU A 216 2.88 -4.19 -9.33
CA LEU A 216 4.29 -4.07 -9.65
C LEU A 216 5.04 -5.18 -8.91
N LEU A 217 5.24 -6.30 -9.59
CA LEU A 217 5.94 -7.44 -9.00
C LEU A 217 7.42 -7.10 -8.85
N ASN A 218 7.95 -7.36 -7.67
CA ASN A 218 9.38 -7.24 -7.38
C ASN A 218 10.01 -8.64 -7.30
N TYR A 219 11.29 -8.77 -7.63
CA TYR A 219 12.09 -9.97 -7.44
C TYR A 219 13.49 -9.55 -7.03
N MET A 220 14.05 -10.24 -6.03
CA MET A 220 15.44 -10.08 -5.65
C MET A 220 15.96 -11.39 -5.07
N ASP A 221 17.15 -11.79 -5.50
CA ASP A 221 17.97 -12.81 -4.85
C ASP A 221 19.11 -12.09 -4.10
N PRO A 222 19.13 -12.08 -2.75
CA PRO A 222 20.14 -11.40 -1.97
C PRO A 222 21.53 -12.05 -2.07
N LEU A 223 21.64 -13.31 -2.50
CA LEU A 223 22.93 -13.96 -2.71
C LEU A 223 23.60 -13.46 -4.00
N GLN A 224 22.80 -13.14 -5.01
CA GLN A 224 23.26 -12.54 -6.26
C GLN A 224 23.38 -11.01 -6.18
N MET A 225 22.70 -10.38 -5.22
CA MET A 225 22.70 -8.92 -5.05
C MET A 225 23.90 -8.43 -4.23
N LEU A 226 24.99 -8.10 -4.93
CA LEU A 226 26.27 -7.72 -4.31
C LEU A 226 26.27 -6.39 -3.55
N TYR A 227 25.29 -5.51 -3.79
CA TYR A 227 25.25 -4.18 -3.18
C TYR A 227 23.86 -3.81 -2.69
N LEU A 228 23.67 -3.92 -1.37
CA LEU A 228 22.50 -3.38 -0.67
C LEU A 228 22.95 -2.25 0.26
N LYS A 229 22.14 -1.19 0.32
CA LYS A 229 22.38 -0.08 1.22
C LYS A 229 21.93 -0.46 2.63
N GLN A 230 22.69 -0.06 3.62
CA GLN A 230 22.27 -0.13 5.02
C GLN A 230 21.18 0.91 5.30
N GLU A 231 20.18 0.51 6.09
CA GLU A 231 19.14 1.41 6.60
C GLU A 231 19.79 2.48 7.51
N PRO A 232 19.62 3.77 7.20
CA PRO A 232 20.47 4.81 7.75
C PRO A 232 20.05 5.35 9.13
N TYR A 233 18.84 5.05 9.63
CA TYR A 233 18.31 5.71 10.82
C TYR A 233 18.17 4.77 12.02
N PHE A 234 17.59 3.60 11.83
CA PHE A 234 17.16 2.68 12.88
C PHE A 234 18.03 1.43 13.02
N GLY A 235 18.88 1.15 12.03
CA GLY A 235 19.74 -0.04 12.06
C GLY A 235 18.97 -1.31 11.70
N MET A 236 17.97 -1.21 10.81
CA MET A 236 17.20 -2.37 10.32
C MET A 236 17.97 -3.27 9.33
N GLY A 237 19.25 -2.97 9.06
CA GLY A 237 20.11 -3.77 8.20
C GLY A 237 20.03 -3.41 6.71
N ASN A 238 20.22 -4.41 5.85
CA ASN A 238 20.24 -4.22 4.39
C ASN A 238 18.85 -3.91 3.84
N MET A 239 18.74 -2.90 2.99
CA MET A 239 17.50 -2.52 2.30
C MET A 239 17.49 -3.00 0.85
N ALA A 240 16.51 -3.83 0.50
CA ALA A 240 16.18 -4.14 -0.91
C ALA A 240 15.66 -2.89 -1.64
N VAL A 241 14.81 -2.12 -0.96
CA VAL A 241 14.29 -0.84 -1.41
C VAL A 241 14.45 0.17 -0.28
N SER A 242 15.03 1.34 -0.57
CA SER A 242 15.22 2.39 0.43
C SER A 242 13.91 3.07 0.81
N TRP A 243 13.88 3.82 1.92
CA TRP A 243 12.74 4.65 2.33
C TRP A 243 12.18 5.52 1.19
N HIS A 244 10.89 5.36 0.90
CA HIS A 244 10.17 6.09 -0.15
C HIS A 244 8.68 6.16 0.16
N HIS A 245 7.97 7.00 -0.61
CA HIS A 245 6.53 6.93 -0.78
C HIS A 245 6.26 6.41 -2.18
N ASP A 246 5.19 5.65 -2.35
CA ASP A 246 4.73 5.24 -3.66
C ASP A 246 4.26 6.46 -4.47
N GLU A 247 4.65 6.52 -5.74
CA GLU A 247 4.37 7.63 -6.64
C GLU A 247 3.17 7.33 -7.52
N ASN A 248 2.51 8.35 -8.07
CA ASN A 248 1.43 8.20 -9.07
C ASN A 248 0.27 7.29 -8.64
N LEU A 249 0.02 7.19 -7.34
CA LEU A 249 -1.18 6.56 -6.79
C LEU A 249 -2.37 7.52 -6.81
N VAL A 250 -3.58 6.94 -6.87
CA VAL A 250 -4.82 7.70 -6.65
C VAL A 250 -4.82 8.20 -5.19
N GLU A 251 -5.29 9.42 -4.98
CA GLU A 251 -5.30 10.00 -3.64
C GLU A 251 -6.04 9.09 -2.64
N ARG A 252 -5.38 8.78 -1.52
CA ARG A 252 -5.88 7.91 -0.44
C ARG A 252 -6.24 6.48 -0.87
N SER A 253 -5.83 6.02 -2.06
CA SER A 253 -5.97 4.60 -2.43
C SER A 253 -5.15 3.71 -1.51
N THR A 254 -5.58 2.47 -1.37
CA THR A 254 -4.84 1.45 -0.64
C THR A 254 -3.76 0.83 -1.51
N VAL A 255 -2.74 0.28 -0.86
CA VAL A 255 -1.76 -0.61 -1.47
C VAL A 255 -1.84 -1.92 -0.69
N ALA A 256 -1.94 -3.04 -1.39
CA ALA A 256 -2.00 -4.37 -0.80
C ALA A 256 -0.83 -5.19 -1.34
N VAL A 257 -0.05 -5.77 -0.42
CA VAL A 257 1.18 -6.50 -0.75
C VAL A 257 1.00 -7.95 -0.35
N TYR A 258 1.19 -8.84 -1.32
CA TYR A 258 1.47 -10.25 -1.06
C TYR A 258 2.99 -10.45 -1.04
N SER A 259 3.51 -11.01 0.05
CA SER A 259 4.94 -11.28 0.23
C SER A 259 5.21 -12.77 0.18
N TYR A 260 6.03 -13.21 -0.77
CA TYR A 260 6.54 -14.59 -0.84
C TYR A 260 8.04 -14.60 -0.53
N SER A 261 8.50 -15.60 0.22
CA SER A 261 9.91 -15.85 0.52
C SER A 261 10.19 -17.34 0.37
N CYS A 262 11.20 -17.71 -0.42
CA CYS A 262 11.60 -19.10 -0.62
C CYS A 262 12.69 -19.51 0.40
N GLU A 263 12.56 -20.70 0.99
CA GLU A 263 13.39 -21.18 2.12
C GLU A 263 14.86 -21.47 1.75
N ALA A 264 15.16 -21.72 0.47
CA ALA A 264 16.53 -22.04 0.01
C ALA A 264 17.25 -20.87 -0.68
N GLU A 265 16.50 -19.89 -1.18
CA GLU A 265 16.95 -18.70 -1.87
C GLU A 265 15.95 -17.61 -1.52
N ILE A 266 16.30 -16.63 -0.68
CA ILE A 266 15.35 -15.57 -0.29
C ILE A 266 14.90 -14.85 -1.56
N THR A 267 13.76 -15.26 -2.09
CA THR A 267 13.16 -14.70 -3.29
C THR A 267 11.99 -13.89 -2.82
N ILE A 268 12.11 -12.56 -2.81
CA ILE A 268 11.05 -11.68 -2.35
C ILE A 268 10.21 -11.25 -3.55
N PHE A 269 8.97 -11.74 -3.62
CA PHE A 269 7.95 -11.13 -4.47
C PHE A 269 7.07 -10.23 -3.64
N ILE A 270 7.02 -8.95 -4.00
CA ILE A 270 6.09 -7.93 -3.50
C ILE A 270 5.21 -7.55 -4.68
N VAL A 271 3.90 -7.80 -4.55
CA VAL A 271 2.82 -7.45 -5.51
C VAL A 271 2.40 -6.00 -5.32
#